data_AF-A0A8D8DEQ0-F1
#
_entry.id   AF-A0A8D8DEQ0-F1
#
_cell.length_a   1.000
_cell.length_b   1.000
_cell.length_c   1.000
_cell.angle_alpha   90.00
_cell.angle_beta   90.00
_cell.angle_gamma   90.00
#
_symmetry.space_group_name_H-M   'P 1'
#
loop_
_entity.id
_entity.type
_entity.pdbx_description
1 polymer ?
#
loop_
_entity_poly.entity_id
_entity_poly.type
_entity_poly.pdbx_seq_one_letter_code
_entity_poly.pdbx_strand_id
1 'polypeptide(L)'
;MRRRGGFRRSRSRSPRRGGGGGYQRAKRSEYGKEMLLKAVNWRDVKLEPVVRSTYRAVGHRRSERELSDWRKSKEITIKGRDCPDPIFTFEDSGFPAEIVDEMRYAGFTAPTPIQSQGWPIALSGRDMVGIAKTGSGKTLSYLLPAMLHIEQQSRIRRGDGPIALILAPTRELAQQIKQVADEFGRPVKIKNTCLFGGGAKRQQSQDLEYGVEIVIATPGRLNDFLSSNHTNLKRCSYLVLDEADRMLDMGFEPQIRAIIGQIRPDHQTLMWSATWPDAVARLVKDYLKDYIQINVGSLKLAANHNILQIIDVCQ
;
A
#
# COMPACT_ATOMS: atom_id res chain seq x y z
N MET A 1 -26.65 -79.03 -51.12
CA MET A 1 -26.31 -77.75 -50.44
C MET A 1 -26.42 -76.65 -51.50
N ARG A 2 -26.95 -75.42 -51.35
CA ARG A 2 -27.39 -74.57 -50.21
C ARG A 2 -26.29 -73.99 -49.28
N ARG A 3 -26.02 -72.67 -49.46
CA ARG A 3 -25.51 -71.64 -48.49
C ARG A 3 -24.01 -71.64 -48.17
N ARG A 4 -23.31 -70.52 -47.91
CA ARG A 4 -23.51 -69.03 -47.97
C ARG A 4 -22.08 -68.41 -48.07
N GLY A 5 -21.75 -67.31 -48.75
CA GLY A 5 -22.23 -65.91 -48.61
C GLY A 5 -21.20 -65.09 -47.77
N GLY A 6 -20.85 -63.84 -48.05
CA GLY A 6 -21.15 -62.94 -49.17
C GLY A 6 -20.68 -61.50 -48.89
N PHE A 7 -19.94 -60.87 -49.82
CA PHE A 7 -19.55 -59.45 -49.73
C PHE A 7 -20.77 -58.53 -49.87
N ARG A 8 -20.87 -57.46 -49.07
CA ARG A 8 -21.93 -56.43 -49.21
C ARG A 8 -21.40 -55.00 -49.26
N ARG A 9 -21.75 -54.30 -50.33
CA ARG A 9 -21.80 -52.83 -50.43
C ARG A 9 -23.08 -52.30 -49.75
N SER A 10 -23.02 -51.11 -49.15
CA SER A 10 -24.05 -50.02 -49.20
C SER A 10 -23.61 -48.90 -48.25
N ARG A 11 -23.39 -47.66 -48.74
CA ARG A 11 -24.35 -46.58 -49.05
C ARG A 11 -24.96 -45.87 -47.83
N SER A 12 -24.67 -44.57 -47.82
CA SER A 12 -25.16 -43.44 -47.03
C SER A 12 -26.63 -43.44 -46.56
N ARG A 13 -26.84 -42.89 -45.35
CA ARG A 13 -27.91 -41.92 -45.02
C ARG A 13 -27.57 -41.13 -43.74
N SER A 14 -27.99 -39.87 -43.69
CA SER A 14 -27.67 -38.87 -42.65
C SER A 14 -28.42 -39.09 -41.33
N PRO A 15 -28.00 -38.42 -40.24
CA PRO A 15 -29.00 -37.63 -39.51
C PRO A 15 -28.54 -36.24 -39.00
N ARG A 16 -29.42 -35.26 -39.27
CA ARG A 16 -29.92 -34.15 -38.43
C ARG A 16 -28.97 -33.15 -37.71
N ARG A 17 -29.40 -31.88 -37.81
CA ARG A 17 -28.97 -30.72 -37.01
C ARG A 17 -29.27 -30.87 -35.51
N GLY A 18 -28.34 -30.36 -34.71
CA GLY A 18 -28.48 -29.82 -33.35
C GLY A 18 -27.08 -29.28 -32.99
N GLY A 19 -26.87 -28.05 -32.52
CA GLY A 19 -27.76 -27.13 -31.83
C GLY A 19 -27.27 -26.95 -30.40
N GLY A 20 -26.22 -26.15 -30.21
CA GLY A 20 -25.62 -25.92 -28.89
C GLY A 20 -24.22 -25.31 -28.95
N GLY A 21 -24.12 -24.02 -28.64
CA GLY A 21 -22.83 -23.32 -28.54
C GLY A 21 -22.08 -23.74 -27.27
N GLY A 22 -21.00 -24.50 -27.43
CA GLY A 22 -20.09 -24.85 -26.34
C GLY A 22 -18.97 -23.81 -26.22
N TYR A 23 -19.09 -22.87 -25.28
CA TYR A 23 -17.98 -21.99 -24.91
C TYR A 23 -16.75 -22.83 -24.57
N GLN A 24 -15.63 -22.57 -25.25
CA GLN A 24 -14.35 -23.20 -24.90
C GLN A 24 -13.98 -22.79 -23.47
N ARG A 25 -14.16 -23.73 -22.55
CA ARG A 25 -13.84 -23.58 -21.14
C ARG A 25 -12.34 -23.41 -20.99
N ALA A 26 -11.89 -22.15 -20.93
CA ALA A 26 -10.48 -21.80 -20.79
C ALA A 26 -9.86 -22.62 -19.65
N LYS A 27 -8.70 -23.23 -19.90
CA LYS A 27 -7.94 -23.96 -18.88
C LYS A 27 -7.55 -22.97 -17.79
N ARG A 28 -8.30 -22.98 -16.69
CA ARG A 28 -8.03 -22.20 -15.48
C ARG A 28 -6.62 -22.59 -15.00
N SER A 29 -5.71 -21.62 -14.94
CA SER A 29 -4.32 -21.88 -14.56
C SER A 29 -4.24 -22.47 -13.15
N GLU A 30 -3.32 -23.40 -12.98
CA GLU A 30 -3.16 -24.19 -11.74
C GLU A 30 -2.71 -23.33 -10.55
N TYR A 31 -2.12 -22.16 -10.83
CA TYR A 31 -1.77 -21.10 -9.88
C TYR A 31 -2.96 -20.49 -9.10
N GLY A 32 -4.21 -20.76 -9.49
CA GLY A 32 -5.39 -20.12 -8.91
C GLY A 32 -6.08 -20.86 -7.76
N LYS A 33 -5.47 -21.89 -7.15
CA LYS A 33 -6.18 -22.80 -6.22
C LYS A 33 -5.79 -22.73 -4.74
N GLU A 34 -4.61 -22.22 -4.36
CA GLU A 34 -4.15 -22.24 -2.96
C GLU A 34 -3.55 -20.91 -2.51
N MET A 35 -4.40 -19.93 -2.19
CA MET A 35 -4.07 -18.81 -1.27
C MET A 35 -5.31 -18.09 -0.72
N LEU A 36 -6.39 -18.83 -0.46
CA LEU A 36 -7.54 -18.26 0.26
C LEU A 36 -7.23 -18.19 1.75
N LEU A 37 -6.75 -17.02 2.18
CA LEU A 37 -6.67 -16.67 3.60
C LEU A 37 -8.03 -16.89 4.26
N LYS A 38 -8.05 -17.51 5.43
CA LYS A 38 -9.29 -17.78 6.17
C LYS A 38 -9.96 -16.45 6.50
N ALA A 39 -11.22 -16.30 6.10
CA ALA A 39 -11.96 -15.06 6.38
C ALA A 39 -12.07 -14.83 7.90
N VAL A 40 -11.77 -13.61 8.35
CA VAL A 40 -11.86 -13.23 9.77
C VAL A 40 -13.24 -12.66 10.04
N ASN A 41 -14.01 -13.27 10.94
CA ASN A 41 -15.22 -12.65 11.46
C ASN A 41 -14.85 -11.64 12.56
N TRP A 42 -14.69 -10.37 12.18
CA TRP A 42 -14.35 -9.29 13.12
C TRP A 42 -15.36 -9.07 14.26
N ARG A 43 -16.58 -9.60 14.15
CA ARG A 43 -17.57 -9.57 15.25
C ARG A 43 -17.18 -10.45 16.42
N ASP A 44 -16.41 -11.52 16.17
CA ASP A 44 -16.01 -12.51 17.18
C ASP A 44 -14.62 -12.23 17.76
N VAL A 45 -13.91 -11.21 17.23
CA VAL A 45 -12.56 -10.84 17.65
C VAL A 45 -12.63 -9.67 18.62
N LYS A 46 -12.22 -9.89 19.88
CA LYS A 46 -12.03 -8.81 20.84
C LYS A 46 -10.81 -7.97 20.45
N LEU A 47 -11.05 -6.82 19.82
CA LEU A 47 -10.03 -5.86 19.41
C LEU A 47 -9.64 -4.95 20.58
N GLU A 48 -8.34 -4.66 20.71
CA GLU A 48 -7.88 -3.51 21.50
C GLU A 48 -8.27 -2.20 20.78
N PRO A 49 -8.80 -1.18 21.47
CA PRO A 49 -9.12 0.10 20.83
C PRO A 49 -7.88 0.72 20.17
N VAL A 50 -8.04 1.24 18.95
CA VAL A 50 -7.00 2.11 18.35
C VAL A 50 -7.08 3.46 19.04
N VAL A 51 -5.98 3.93 19.61
CA VAL A 51 -5.87 5.31 20.07
C VAL A 51 -5.85 6.18 18.83
N ARG A 52 -6.90 6.99 18.64
CA ARG A 52 -6.96 7.99 17.57
C ARG A 52 -6.01 9.13 17.90
N SER A 53 -5.29 9.57 16.88
CA SER A 53 -4.33 10.65 17.01
C SER A 53 -4.95 11.94 17.54
N THR A 54 -4.32 12.50 18.56
CA THR A 54 -4.62 13.82 19.12
C THR A 54 -3.79 14.92 18.48
N TYR A 55 -3.20 14.66 17.30
CA TYR A 55 -2.28 15.56 16.62
C TYR A 55 -2.84 16.97 16.46
N ARG A 56 -2.02 17.95 16.79
CA ARG A 56 -2.23 19.37 16.50
C ARG A 56 -0.90 19.96 16.04
N ALA A 57 -0.89 20.55 14.84
CA ALA A 57 0.22 21.37 14.41
C ALA A 57 0.43 22.54 15.39
N VAL A 58 1.69 22.91 15.63
CA VAL A 58 2.06 23.90 16.66
C VAL A 58 2.17 25.31 16.06
N GLY A 59 2.16 25.41 14.73
CA GLY A 59 2.27 26.67 13.99
C GLY A 59 1.11 27.66 14.18
N HIS A 60 1.35 28.91 13.79
CA HIS A 60 0.34 29.97 13.78
C HIS A 60 -0.84 29.63 12.86
N ARG A 61 -2.06 30.10 13.20
CA ARG A 61 -3.19 30.06 12.26
C ARG A 61 -2.87 30.94 11.06
N ARG A 62 -2.87 30.34 9.88
CA ARG A 62 -2.66 31.00 8.58
C ARG A 62 -4.01 31.40 7.99
N SER A 63 -4.01 32.39 7.12
CA SER A 63 -5.24 32.77 6.41
C SER A 63 -5.50 31.81 5.24
N GLU A 64 -6.77 31.56 4.90
CA GLU A 64 -7.13 30.75 3.72
C GLU A 64 -6.44 31.22 2.43
N ARG A 65 -6.25 32.53 2.29
CA ARG A 65 -5.51 33.12 1.18
C ARG A 65 -4.04 32.73 1.18
N GLU A 66 -3.36 32.86 2.32
CA GLU A 66 -1.96 32.46 2.49
C GLU A 66 -1.77 30.96 2.22
N LEU A 67 -2.68 30.13 2.74
CA LEU A 67 -2.67 28.68 2.51
C LEU A 67 -2.90 28.32 1.04
N SER A 68 -3.84 28.99 0.37
CA SER A 68 -4.11 28.85 -1.07
C SER A 68 -2.90 29.27 -1.91
N ASP A 69 -2.34 30.46 -1.65
CA ASP A 69 -1.20 31.01 -2.36
C ASP A 69 0.06 30.13 -2.16
N TRP A 70 0.29 29.62 -0.94
CA TRP A 70 1.36 28.67 -0.65
C TRP A 70 1.14 27.33 -1.37
N ARG A 71 -0.05 26.71 -1.27
CA ARG A 71 -0.35 25.45 -1.98
C ARG A 71 -0.14 25.60 -3.48
N LYS A 72 -0.56 26.72 -4.08
CA LYS A 72 -0.32 27.07 -5.48
C LYS A 72 1.17 27.21 -5.79
N SER A 73 1.96 27.86 -4.92
CA SER A 73 3.42 28.01 -5.07
C SER A 73 4.19 26.69 -5.03
N LYS A 74 3.59 25.63 -4.45
CA LYS A 74 4.16 24.29 -4.32
C LYS A 74 3.52 23.27 -5.27
N GLU A 75 2.69 23.72 -6.21
CA GLU A 75 1.93 22.86 -7.14
C GLU A 75 1.06 21.80 -6.44
N ILE A 76 0.52 22.12 -5.26
CA ILE A 76 -0.35 21.23 -4.47
C ILE A 76 -1.81 21.43 -4.88
N THR A 77 -2.45 20.35 -5.35
CA THR A 77 -3.90 20.25 -5.55
C THR A 77 -4.50 19.29 -4.53
N ILE A 78 -5.65 19.64 -3.95
CA ILE A 78 -6.35 18.86 -2.93
C ILE A 78 -7.75 18.51 -3.42
N LYS A 79 -8.20 17.28 -3.16
CA LYS A 79 -9.59 16.82 -3.31
C LYS A 79 -10.03 16.14 -2.02
N GLY A 80 -11.21 16.49 -1.53
CA GLY A 80 -11.72 16.09 -0.22
C GLY A 80 -12.34 17.28 0.50
N ARG A 81 -12.79 17.08 1.73
CA ARG A 81 -13.30 18.13 2.63
C ARG A 81 -12.43 18.21 3.87
N ASP A 82 -12.47 19.34 4.57
CA ASP A 82 -11.87 19.51 5.89
C ASP A 82 -10.42 19.01 5.94
N CYS A 83 -9.60 19.53 5.02
CA CYS A 83 -8.21 19.15 4.87
C CYS A 83 -7.34 19.97 5.84
N PRO A 84 -6.56 19.31 6.73
CA PRO A 84 -5.65 20.00 7.64
C PRO A 84 -4.68 20.96 6.96
N ASP A 85 -4.27 22.00 7.69
CA ASP A 85 -3.32 22.98 7.21
C ASP A 85 -1.93 22.36 7.00
N PRO A 86 -1.22 22.73 5.91
CA PRO A 86 0.14 22.27 5.65
C PRO A 86 1.15 22.81 6.66
N ILE A 87 2.12 21.96 6.98
CA ILE A 87 3.28 22.23 7.83
C ILE A 87 4.36 22.90 6.97
N PHE A 88 4.81 24.12 7.32
CA PHE A 88 5.81 24.85 6.52
C PHE A 88 7.26 24.53 6.93
N THR A 89 7.51 24.24 8.20
CA THR A 89 8.85 23.93 8.75
C THR A 89 8.79 22.70 9.68
N PHE A 90 9.93 22.16 10.11
CA PHE A 90 9.92 21.03 11.06
C PHE A 90 9.45 21.45 12.45
N GLU A 91 9.64 22.71 12.84
CA GLU A 91 9.21 23.27 14.12
C GLU A 91 7.68 23.40 14.19
N ASP A 92 7.02 23.76 13.08
CA ASP A 92 5.55 23.75 12.95
C ASP A 92 4.94 22.35 13.15
N SER A 93 5.73 21.28 12.92
CA SER A 93 5.25 19.91 12.82
C SER A 93 4.76 19.32 14.13
N GLY A 94 5.26 19.78 15.27
CA GLY A 94 4.99 19.17 16.59
C GLY A 94 5.55 17.75 16.75
N PHE A 95 6.52 17.34 15.93
CA PHE A 95 7.19 16.03 16.09
C PHE A 95 8.14 16.04 17.30
N PRO A 96 8.44 14.87 17.90
CA PRO A 96 9.50 14.71 18.90
C PRO A 96 10.83 15.30 18.42
N ALA A 97 11.58 15.92 19.33
CA ALA A 97 12.85 16.57 19.02
C ALA A 97 13.84 15.59 18.39
N GLU A 98 13.84 14.34 18.84
CA GLU A 98 14.65 13.24 18.34
C GLU A 98 14.41 12.96 16.84
N ILE A 99 13.16 13.08 16.36
CA ILE A 99 12.83 12.92 14.93
C ILE A 99 13.23 14.17 14.14
N VAL A 100 13.07 15.37 14.71
CA VAL A 100 13.45 16.62 14.06
C VAL A 100 14.97 16.72 13.90
N ASP A 101 15.73 16.30 14.91
CA ASP A 101 17.19 16.29 14.86
C ASP A 101 17.73 15.19 13.94
N GLU A 102 17.10 14.02 13.84
CA GLU A 102 17.42 13.01 12.83
C GLU A 102 17.16 13.54 11.40
N MET A 103 16.06 14.26 11.16
CA MET A 103 15.80 14.93 9.87
C MET A 103 16.89 15.96 9.54
N ARG A 104 17.34 16.76 10.51
CA ARG A 104 18.44 17.72 10.32
C ARG A 104 19.78 17.01 10.06
N TYR A 105 20.06 15.92 10.77
CA TYR A 105 21.27 15.10 10.61
C TYR A 105 21.33 14.44 9.22
N ALA A 106 20.21 13.92 8.73
CA ALA A 106 20.04 13.42 7.37
C ALA A 106 20.04 14.54 6.28
N GLY A 107 20.27 15.80 6.66
CA GLY A 107 20.47 16.93 5.74
C GLY A 107 19.19 17.57 5.22
N PHE A 108 18.02 17.27 5.79
CA PHE A 108 16.78 17.93 5.40
C PHE A 108 16.71 19.35 5.99
N THR A 109 16.44 20.35 5.14
CA THR A 109 16.34 21.77 5.55
C THR A 109 14.91 22.26 5.76
N ALA A 110 13.95 21.64 5.08
CA ALA A 110 12.51 21.90 5.23
C ALA A 110 11.71 20.68 4.72
N PRO A 111 10.43 20.52 5.13
CA PRO A 111 9.57 19.48 4.58
C PRO A 111 9.37 19.66 3.07
N THR A 112 9.32 18.55 2.31
CA THR A 112 8.93 18.60 0.90
C THR A 112 7.43 18.90 0.76
N PRO A 113 6.93 19.41 -0.39
CA PRO A 113 5.52 19.74 -0.56
C PRO A 113 4.54 18.61 -0.22
N ILE A 114 4.91 17.36 -0.53
CA ILE A 114 4.11 16.17 -0.23
C ILE A 114 4.16 15.79 1.26
N GLN A 115 5.28 16.06 1.95
CA GLN A 115 5.40 15.92 3.41
C GLN A 115 4.60 17.00 4.13
N SER A 116 4.81 18.28 3.80
CA SER A 116 4.10 19.44 4.36
C SER A 116 2.59 19.25 4.43
N GLN A 117 1.97 18.81 3.33
CA GLN A 117 0.52 18.62 3.28
C GLN A 117 0.09 17.19 3.68
N GLY A 118 0.93 16.17 3.46
CA GLY A 118 0.61 14.77 3.74
C GLY A 118 0.69 14.40 5.22
N TRP A 119 1.70 14.88 5.95
CA TRP A 119 1.85 14.62 7.38
C TRP A 119 0.62 15.01 8.23
N PRO A 120 0.06 16.23 8.16
CA PRO A 120 -1.07 16.60 9.00
C PRO A 120 -2.35 15.85 8.60
N ILE A 121 -2.48 15.39 7.34
CA ILE A 121 -3.55 14.49 6.91
C ILE A 121 -3.37 13.11 7.54
N ALA A 122 -2.20 12.48 7.35
CA ALA A 122 -1.88 11.17 7.92
C ALA A 122 -2.04 11.16 9.44
N LEU A 123 -1.53 12.18 10.13
CA LEU A 123 -1.63 12.34 11.58
C LEU A 123 -3.03 12.72 12.06
N SER A 124 -3.97 13.10 11.19
CA SER A 124 -5.38 13.26 11.57
C SER A 124 -6.16 11.94 11.65
N GLY A 125 -5.54 10.82 11.22
CA GLY A 125 -6.21 9.52 11.15
C GLY A 125 -7.17 9.35 9.98
N ARG A 126 -7.23 10.32 9.05
CA ARG A 126 -8.02 10.24 7.80
C ARG A 126 -7.34 9.32 6.79
N ASP A 127 -8.12 8.55 6.05
CA ASP A 127 -7.61 7.86 4.86
C ASP A 127 -7.09 8.87 3.85
N MET A 128 -6.05 8.51 3.08
CA MET A 128 -5.50 9.44 2.10
C MET A 128 -4.87 8.82 0.86
N VAL A 129 -4.81 9.63 -0.19
CA VAL A 129 -4.10 9.38 -1.43
C VAL A 129 -3.04 10.45 -1.61
N GLY A 130 -1.76 10.07 -1.71
CA GLY A 130 -0.64 10.96 -1.98
C GLY A 130 0.01 10.69 -3.34
N ILE A 131 -0.23 11.59 -4.30
CA ILE A 131 0.36 11.52 -5.65
C ILE A 131 1.48 12.54 -5.77
N ALA A 132 2.68 12.07 -6.04
CA ALA A 132 3.85 12.92 -6.29
C ALA A 132 4.92 12.14 -7.05
N LYS A 133 5.74 12.84 -7.85
CA LYS A 133 6.85 12.25 -8.62
C LYS A 133 7.82 11.41 -7.76
N THR A 134 8.60 10.53 -8.39
CA THR A 134 9.71 9.83 -7.71
C THR A 134 10.71 10.84 -7.14
N GLY A 135 11.35 10.51 -6.01
CA GLY A 135 12.27 11.41 -5.30
C GLY A 135 11.63 12.59 -4.56
N SER A 136 10.29 12.67 -4.47
CA SER A 136 9.59 13.77 -3.77
C SER A 136 9.53 13.63 -2.23
N GLY A 137 10.04 12.54 -1.66
CA GLY A 137 10.03 12.32 -0.20
C GLY A 137 8.80 11.57 0.35
N LYS A 138 7.98 10.92 -0.51
CA LYS A 138 6.78 10.15 -0.12
C LYS A 138 7.03 9.15 1.03
N THR A 139 8.19 8.50 1.05
CA THR A 139 8.54 7.48 2.07
C THR A 139 8.48 8.04 3.49
N LEU A 140 9.05 9.22 3.74
CA LEU A 140 8.92 9.90 5.03
C LEU A 140 7.53 10.53 5.25
N SER A 141 6.77 10.82 4.18
CA SER A 141 5.38 11.28 4.27
C SER A 141 4.46 10.24 4.94
N TYR A 142 4.75 8.94 4.84
CA TYR A 142 4.00 7.88 5.53
C TYR A 142 4.74 7.22 6.69
N LEU A 143 6.08 7.15 6.69
CA LEU A 143 6.83 6.51 7.79
C LEU A 143 6.77 7.31 9.10
N LEU A 144 6.99 8.62 9.07
CA LEU A 144 6.99 9.41 10.30
C LEU A 144 5.61 9.41 10.99
N PRO A 145 4.48 9.59 10.27
CA PRO A 145 3.17 9.40 10.89
C PRO A 145 2.90 7.97 11.37
N ALA A 146 3.43 6.94 10.70
CA ALA A 146 3.32 5.56 11.18
C ALA A 146 4.03 5.38 12.54
N MET A 147 5.23 5.96 12.69
CA MET A 147 6.01 5.90 13.93
C MET A 147 5.28 6.60 15.08
N LEU A 148 4.80 7.83 14.84
CA LEU A 148 4.01 8.59 15.84
C LEU A 148 2.67 7.93 16.17
N HIS A 149 2.04 7.26 15.20
CA HIS A 149 0.85 6.44 15.44
C HIS A 149 1.16 5.23 16.33
N ILE A 150 2.29 4.55 16.11
CA ILE A 150 2.76 3.40 16.91
C ILE A 150 3.00 3.78 18.36
N GLU A 151 3.66 4.91 18.63
CA GLU A 151 3.96 5.38 19.99
C GLU A 151 2.70 5.60 20.85
N GLN A 152 1.57 5.91 20.21
CA GLN A 152 0.29 6.10 20.88
C GLN A 152 -0.47 4.79 21.19
N GLN A 153 -0.02 3.65 20.65
CA GLN A 153 -0.68 2.36 20.88
C GLN A 153 -0.05 1.57 22.05
N SER A 154 -0.76 0.53 22.52
CA SER A 154 -0.18 -0.45 23.45
C SER A 154 1.03 -1.15 22.81
N ARG A 155 2.10 -1.37 23.58
CA ARG A 155 3.31 -2.07 23.07
C ARG A 155 2.98 -3.47 22.55
N ILE A 156 3.68 -3.90 21.50
CA ILE A 156 3.61 -5.24 20.93
C ILE A 156 4.08 -6.29 21.96
N ARG A 157 3.31 -7.38 22.09
CA ARG A 157 3.69 -8.58 22.85
C ARG A 157 4.04 -9.70 21.88
N ARG A 158 4.69 -10.77 22.38
CA ARG A 158 4.95 -11.98 21.58
C ARG A 158 3.64 -12.56 21.04
N GLY A 159 3.55 -12.75 19.72
CA GLY A 159 2.35 -13.24 19.02
C GLY A 159 1.35 -12.15 18.59
N ASP A 160 1.52 -10.89 18.99
CA ASP A 160 0.81 -9.77 18.36
C ASP A 160 1.33 -9.55 16.93
N GLY A 161 0.43 -9.17 16.01
CA GLY A 161 0.79 -8.69 14.67
C GLY A 161 1.34 -7.26 14.68
N PRO A 162 1.89 -6.76 13.56
CA PRO A 162 2.34 -5.37 13.46
C PRO A 162 1.20 -4.36 13.64
N ILE A 163 1.56 -3.15 14.06
CA ILE A 163 0.65 -1.99 14.13
C ILE A 163 0.57 -1.29 12.77
N ALA A 164 1.72 -1.17 12.08
CA ALA A 164 1.79 -0.59 10.75
C ALA A 164 2.24 -1.63 9.70
N LEU A 165 1.54 -1.66 8.57
CA LEU A 165 1.86 -2.50 7.43
C LEU A 165 2.10 -1.64 6.19
N ILE A 166 3.24 -1.84 5.52
CA ILE A 166 3.60 -1.14 4.28
C ILE A 166 3.76 -2.20 3.17
N LEU A 167 2.90 -2.14 2.16
CA LEU A 167 3.00 -2.97 0.96
C LEU A 167 3.74 -2.23 -0.15
N ALA A 168 4.69 -2.92 -0.77
CA ALA A 168 5.45 -2.44 -1.93
C ALA A 168 5.50 -3.50 -3.04
N PRO A 169 5.58 -3.11 -4.33
CA PRO A 169 5.56 -4.04 -5.46
C PRO A 169 6.80 -4.94 -5.57
N THR A 170 7.98 -4.45 -5.22
CA THR A 170 9.26 -5.15 -5.44
C THR A 170 10.03 -5.38 -4.15
N ARG A 171 10.91 -6.39 -4.14
CA ARG A 171 11.80 -6.68 -3.02
C ARG A 171 12.73 -5.49 -2.75
N GLU A 172 13.28 -4.94 -3.81
CA GLU A 172 14.28 -3.89 -3.78
C GLU A 172 13.71 -2.61 -3.16
N LEU A 173 12.48 -2.23 -3.53
CA LEU A 173 11.78 -1.11 -2.91
C LEU A 173 11.40 -1.41 -1.46
N ALA A 174 10.92 -2.62 -1.15
CA ALA A 174 10.64 -3.02 0.23
C ALA A 174 11.90 -2.93 1.13
N GLN A 175 13.09 -3.27 0.61
CA GLN A 175 14.36 -3.12 1.30
C GLN A 175 14.79 -1.66 1.45
N GLN A 176 14.57 -0.81 0.44
CA GLN A 176 14.82 0.63 0.53
C GLN A 176 13.95 1.31 1.60
N ILE A 177 12.65 0.99 1.63
CA ILE A 177 11.74 1.50 2.66
C ILE A 177 12.17 1.01 4.06
N LYS A 178 12.61 -0.26 4.17
CA LYS A 178 13.15 -0.81 5.42
C LYS A 178 14.38 -0.03 5.90
N GLN A 179 15.31 0.35 5.01
CA GLN A 179 16.48 1.14 5.37
C GLN A 179 16.10 2.50 5.97
N VAL A 180 15.14 3.21 5.38
CA VAL A 180 14.63 4.47 5.93
C VAL A 180 13.88 4.24 7.26
N ALA A 181 13.15 3.12 7.39
CA ALA A 181 12.51 2.76 8.65
C ALA A 181 13.51 2.37 9.77
N ASP A 182 14.69 1.83 9.41
CA ASP A 182 15.79 1.55 10.34
C ASP A 182 16.50 2.84 10.79
N GLU A 183 16.65 3.81 9.91
CA GLU A 183 17.24 5.13 10.18
C GLU A 183 16.36 5.90 11.18
N PHE A 184 15.13 6.24 10.78
CA PHE A 184 14.22 7.06 11.58
C PHE A 184 13.53 6.31 12.73
N GLY A 185 13.52 4.97 12.73
CA GLY A 185 12.93 4.15 13.79
C GLY A 185 13.84 3.94 15.01
N ARG A 186 15.17 4.14 14.87
CA ARG A 186 16.14 3.95 15.94
C ARG A 186 15.95 4.90 17.13
N PRO A 187 15.81 6.23 16.95
CA PRO A 187 15.64 7.16 18.07
C PRO A 187 14.42 6.81 18.94
N VAL A 188 13.31 6.43 18.30
CA VAL A 188 12.03 6.05 18.92
C VAL A 188 11.90 4.56 19.29
N LYS A 189 12.97 3.76 19.12
CA LYS A 189 13.06 2.33 19.50
C LYS A 189 12.00 1.43 18.83
N ILE A 190 11.58 1.78 17.62
CA ILE A 190 10.60 1.01 16.82
C ILE A 190 11.32 -0.10 16.05
N LYS A 191 10.87 -1.36 16.20
CA LYS A 191 11.39 -2.49 15.42
C LYS A 191 10.60 -2.66 14.14
N ASN A 192 11.31 -3.04 13.08
CA ASN A 192 10.71 -3.36 11.79
C ASN A 192 11.34 -4.60 11.16
N THR A 193 10.62 -5.26 10.24
CA THR A 193 11.20 -6.29 9.35
C THR A 193 10.68 -6.14 7.92
N CYS A 194 11.34 -6.81 6.98
CA CYS A 194 11.06 -6.76 5.55
C CYS A 194 10.78 -8.17 4.98
N LEU A 195 9.58 -8.38 4.45
CA LEU A 195 9.07 -9.68 3.99
C LEU A 195 8.99 -9.73 2.47
N PHE A 196 9.81 -10.56 1.84
CA PHE A 196 9.84 -10.70 0.38
C PHE A 196 10.29 -12.09 -0.10
N GLY A 197 9.84 -12.46 -1.31
CA GLY A 197 10.24 -13.69 -2.00
C GLY A 197 11.74 -13.79 -2.29
N GLY A 198 12.27 -15.01 -2.37
CA GLY A 198 13.72 -15.24 -2.57
C GLY A 198 14.62 -14.98 -1.34
N GLY A 199 14.13 -14.24 -0.34
CA GLY A 199 14.81 -14.09 0.96
C GLY A 199 14.59 -15.28 1.91
N ALA A 200 15.50 -15.44 2.87
CA ALA A 200 15.49 -16.53 3.86
C ALA A 200 14.23 -16.51 4.75
N LYS A 201 13.27 -17.38 4.43
CA LYS A 201 11.95 -17.45 5.10
C LYS A 201 12.07 -17.65 6.62
N ARG A 202 13.05 -18.44 7.09
CA ARG A 202 13.26 -18.70 8.52
C ARG A 202 13.59 -17.44 9.31
N GLN A 203 14.42 -16.54 8.79
CA GLN A 203 14.77 -15.30 9.49
C GLN A 203 13.56 -14.37 9.58
N GLN A 204 12.91 -14.12 8.43
CA GLN A 204 11.69 -13.31 8.37
C GLN A 204 10.58 -13.86 9.32
N SER A 205 10.47 -15.19 9.45
CA SER A 205 9.56 -15.83 10.42
C SER A 205 9.95 -15.57 11.87
N GLN A 206 11.24 -15.58 12.20
CA GLN A 206 11.73 -15.33 13.56
C GLN A 206 11.49 -13.88 13.97
N ASP A 207 11.77 -12.92 13.07
CA ASP A 207 11.48 -11.50 13.29
C ASP A 207 10.00 -11.27 13.62
N LEU A 208 9.09 -11.93 12.90
CA LEU A 208 7.64 -11.88 13.15
C LEU A 208 7.25 -12.50 14.49
N GLU A 209 7.87 -13.61 14.89
CA GLU A 209 7.59 -14.28 16.17
C GLU A 209 8.05 -13.44 17.39
N TYR A 210 9.21 -12.76 17.28
CA TYR A 210 9.69 -11.82 18.29
C TYR A 210 8.81 -10.55 18.42
N GLY A 211 7.99 -10.27 17.41
CA GLY A 211 7.10 -9.12 17.36
C GLY A 211 7.81 -7.85 16.89
N VAL A 212 7.28 -7.24 15.84
CA VAL A 212 7.74 -5.97 15.27
C VAL A 212 6.55 -5.01 15.15
N GLU A 213 6.80 -3.72 15.32
CA GLU A 213 5.74 -2.70 15.24
C GLU A 213 5.42 -2.35 13.77
N ILE A 214 6.43 -2.38 12.88
CA ILE A 214 6.30 -2.16 11.42
C ILE A 214 6.65 -3.43 10.64
N VAL A 215 5.80 -3.80 9.67
CA VAL A 215 6.15 -4.75 8.60
C VAL A 215 6.18 -4.02 7.25
N ILE A 216 7.29 -4.13 6.52
CA ILE A 216 7.37 -3.78 5.10
C ILE A 216 7.31 -5.10 4.32
N ALA A 217 6.47 -5.21 3.28
CA ALA A 217 6.30 -6.48 2.58
C ALA A 217 5.98 -6.37 1.09
N THR A 218 6.40 -7.37 0.31
CA THR A 218 5.75 -7.68 -0.97
C THR A 218 4.55 -8.60 -0.74
N PRO A 219 3.41 -8.41 -1.45
CA PRO A 219 2.14 -9.09 -1.13
C PRO A 219 2.25 -10.62 -1.04
N GLY A 220 2.98 -11.27 -1.95
CA GLY A 220 3.08 -12.72 -2.01
C GLY A 220 3.74 -13.37 -0.78
N ARG A 221 4.80 -12.77 -0.23
CA ARG A 221 5.48 -13.33 0.96
C ARG A 221 4.68 -13.05 2.24
N LEU A 222 3.98 -11.92 2.32
CA LEU A 222 3.05 -11.68 3.43
C LEU A 222 1.90 -12.69 3.42
N ASN A 223 1.29 -12.94 2.27
CA ASN A 223 0.22 -13.94 2.14
C ASN A 223 0.67 -15.35 2.52
N ASP A 224 1.90 -15.74 2.21
CA ASP A 224 2.50 -16.99 2.67
C ASP A 224 2.55 -17.05 4.21
N PHE A 225 3.10 -16.02 4.87
CA PHE A 225 3.18 -15.97 6.33
C PHE A 225 1.81 -15.87 7.04
N LEU A 226 0.84 -15.18 6.46
CA LEU A 226 -0.54 -15.15 6.96
C LEU A 226 -1.23 -16.51 6.80
N SER A 227 -1.11 -17.16 5.63
CA SER A 227 -1.69 -18.48 5.37
C SER A 227 -1.15 -19.56 6.31
N SER A 228 0.14 -19.44 6.66
CA SER A 228 0.85 -20.36 7.54
C SER A 228 0.88 -19.93 9.02
N ASN A 229 0.13 -18.87 9.40
CA ASN A 229 -0.01 -18.35 10.77
C ASN A 229 1.30 -17.94 11.48
N HIS A 230 2.35 -17.60 10.72
CA HIS A 230 3.58 -17.02 11.29
C HIS A 230 3.40 -15.55 11.72
N THR A 231 2.35 -14.89 11.22
CA THR A 231 1.92 -13.57 11.70
C THR A 231 0.40 -13.40 11.51
N ASN A 232 -0.14 -12.28 11.96
CA ASN A 232 -1.53 -11.89 11.81
C ASN A 232 -1.63 -10.35 11.69
N LEU A 233 -2.79 -9.81 11.31
CA LEU A 233 -2.99 -8.35 11.17
C LEU A 233 -4.06 -7.80 12.13
N LYS A 234 -4.32 -8.47 13.26
CA LYS A 234 -5.33 -8.05 14.25
C LYS A 234 -4.99 -6.72 14.94
N ARG A 235 -3.70 -6.39 15.04
CA ARG A 235 -3.16 -5.14 15.58
C ARG A 235 -2.94 -4.05 14.53
N CYS A 236 -2.99 -4.41 13.24
CA CYS A 236 -2.68 -3.50 12.14
C CYS A 236 -3.75 -2.41 12.06
N SER A 237 -3.37 -1.17 12.36
CA SER A 237 -4.26 0.00 12.39
C SER A 237 -3.82 1.10 11.43
N TYR A 238 -2.65 0.95 10.81
CA TYR A 238 -2.10 1.88 9.83
C TYR A 238 -1.59 1.10 8.61
N LEU A 239 -2.30 1.19 7.48
CA LEU A 239 -1.96 0.51 6.23
C LEU A 239 -1.42 1.51 5.21
N VAL A 240 -0.28 1.17 4.60
CA VAL A 240 0.32 1.90 3.48
C VAL A 240 0.38 1.00 2.25
N LEU A 241 -0.08 1.52 1.10
CA LEU A 241 0.18 0.95 -0.22
C LEU A 241 1.10 1.91 -0.98
N ASP A 242 2.39 1.58 -1.13
CA ASP A 242 3.34 2.40 -1.89
C ASP A 242 3.54 1.84 -3.31
N GLU A 243 3.69 2.75 -4.28
CA GLU A 243 3.60 2.45 -5.72
C GLU A 243 2.34 1.64 -6.08
N ALA A 244 1.18 2.11 -5.61
CA ALA A 244 -0.12 1.44 -5.80
C ALA A 244 -0.52 1.24 -7.28
N ASP A 245 -0.03 2.08 -8.18
CA ASP A 245 -0.10 1.92 -9.64
C ASP A 245 0.64 0.65 -10.09
N ARG A 246 1.93 0.54 -9.76
CA ARG A 246 2.73 -0.62 -10.15
C ARG A 246 2.23 -1.92 -9.53
N MET A 247 1.71 -1.87 -8.30
CA MET A 247 1.11 -3.06 -7.69
C MET A 247 -0.10 -3.58 -8.47
N LEU A 248 -0.90 -2.71 -9.09
CA LEU A 248 -1.98 -3.11 -9.99
C LEU A 248 -1.44 -3.65 -11.31
N ASP A 249 -0.47 -2.97 -11.93
CA ASP A 249 0.13 -3.40 -13.20
C ASP A 249 0.78 -4.79 -13.10
N MET A 250 1.37 -5.11 -11.95
CA MET A 250 1.94 -6.44 -11.64
C MET A 250 0.88 -7.51 -11.26
N GLY A 251 -0.41 -7.16 -11.27
CA GLY A 251 -1.50 -8.09 -10.95
C GLY A 251 -1.60 -8.46 -9.47
N PHE A 252 -1.05 -7.66 -8.55
CA PHE A 252 -1.15 -7.93 -7.10
C PHE A 252 -2.53 -7.61 -6.50
N GLU A 253 -3.48 -7.04 -7.25
CA GLU A 253 -4.81 -6.68 -6.72
C GLU A 253 -5.50 -7.81 -5.92
N PRO A 254 -5.56 -9.08 -6.37
CA PRO A 254 -6.19 -10.15 -5.60
C PRO A 254 -5.43 -10.48 -4.31
N GLN A 255 -4.11 -10.32 -4.32
CA GLN A 255 -3.25 -10.54 -3.16
C GLN A 255 -3.43 -9.42 -2.14
N ILE A 256 -3.52 -8.16 -2.59
CA ILE A 256 -3.80 -6.99 -1.75
C ILE A 256 -5.20 -7.10 -1.14
N ARG A 257 -6.21 -7.47 -1.94
CA ARG A 257 -7.59 -7.68 -1.48
C ARG A 257 -7.66 -8.75 -0.38
N ALA A 258 -6.89 -9.83 -0.51
CA ALA A 258 -6.79 -10.87 0.51
C ALA A 258 -6.13 -10.34 1.81
N ILE A 259 -5.04 -9.57 1.71
CA ILE A 259 -4.34 -8.95 2.85
C ILE A 259 -5.26 -7.99 3.60
N ILE A 260 -5.92 -7.06 2.89
CA ILE A 260 -6.82 -6.06 3.50
C ILE A 260 -8.00 -6.75 4.20
N GLY A 261 -8.50 -7.87 3.65
CA GLY A 261 -9.51 -8.70 4.32
C GLY A 261 -9.08 -9.32 5.66
N GLN A 262 -7.78 -9.34 5.98
CA GLN A 262 -7.23 -9.75 7.27
C GLN A 262 -6.94 -8.59 8.23
N ILE A 263 -7.20 -7.34 7.84
CA ILE A 263 -7.01 -6.15 8.68
C ILE A 263 -8.34 -5.76 9.35
N ARG A 264 -8.28 -5.31 10.61
CA ARG A 264 -9.42 -4.81 11.39
C ARG A 264 -10.17 -3.67 10.67
N PRO A 265 -11.50 -3.54 10.77
CA PRO A 265 -12.28 -2.62 9.92
C PRO A 265 -12.10 -1.12 10.21
N ASP A 266 -11.44 -0.78 11.32
CA ASP A 266 -11.16 0.56 11.87
C ASP A 266 -9.68 0.99 11.71
N HIS A 267 -8.96 0.38 10.76
CA HIS A 267 -7.65 0.87 10.33
C HIS A 267 -7.74 2.13 9.45
N GLN A 268 -6.67 2.91 9.42
CA GLN A 268 -6.42 3.97 8.45
C GLN A 268 -5.69 3.40 7.21
N THR A 269 -6.07 3.84 6.01
CA THR A 269 -5.42 3.47 4.74
C THR A 269 -4.80 4.68 4.03
N LEU A 270 -3.54 4.56 3.67
CA LEU A 270 -2.78 5.56 2.93
C LEU A 270 -2.24 4.95 1.63
N MET A 271 -2.64 5.47 0.48
CA MET A 271 -2.14 5.05 -0.83
C MET A 271 -1.18 6.09 -1.39
N TRP A 272 -0.03 5.65 -1.88
CA TRP A 272 1.01 6.52 -2.43
C TRP A 272 1.39 6.04 -3.81
N SER A 273 1.57 7.00 -4.73
CA SER A 273 1.86 6.67 -6.13
C SER A 273 2.60 7.80 -6.84
N ALA A 274 3.23 7.47 -7.97
CA ALA A 274 3.78 8.44 -8.90
C ALA A 274 2.79 8.81 -10.01
N THR A 275 1.84 7.94 -10.34
CA THR A 275 0.83 8.16 -11.39
C THR A 275 -0.59 7.96 -10.87
N TRP A 276 -1.60 8.34 -11.64
CA TRP A 276 -3.01 8.22 -11.21
C TRP A 276 -3.96 7.74 -12.32
N PRO A 277 -3.78 6.52 -12.86
CA PRO A 277 -4.69 5.96 -13.86
C PRO A 277 -6.02 5.50 -13.24
N ASP A 278 -7.06 5.36 -14.07
CA ASP A 278 -8.41 4.94 -13.65
C ASP A 278 -8.46 3.56 -12.96
N ALA A 279 -7.46 2.71 -13.18
CA ALA A 279 -7.30 1.46 -12.43
C ALA A 279 -7.07 1.71 -10.93
N VAL A 280 -6.16 2.63 -10.59
CA VAL A 280 -5.89 3.03 -9.19
C VAL A 280 -7.08 3.79 -8.61
N ALA A 281 -7.73 4.65 -9.40
CA ALA A 281 -8.94 5.35 -8.95
C ALA A 281 -10.12 4.41 -8.63
N ARG A 282 -10.17 3.21 -9.23
CA ARG A 282 -11.11 2.14 -8.85
C ARG A 282 -10.69 1.44 -7.56
N LEU A 283 -9.42 1.04 -7.46
CA LEU A 283 -8.83 0.46 -6.23
C LEU A 283 -9.14 1.34 -5.00
N VAL A 284 -9.01 2.67 -5.10
CA VAL A 284 -9.36 3.59 -4.00
C VAL A 284 -10.79 3.45 -3.50
N LYS A 285 -11.77 3.33 -4.41
CA LYS A 285 -13.20 3.25 -4.05
C LYS A 285 -13.54 1.98 -3.28
N ASP A 286 -12.76 0.92 -3.45
CA ASP A 286 -12.96 -0.36 -2.78
C ASP A 286 -12.38 -0.41 -1.37
N TYR A 287 -11.35 0.42 -1.06
CA TYR A 287 -10.59 0.30 0.19
C TYR A 287 -10.54 1.54 1.08
N LEU A 288 -10.79 2.75 0.56
CA LEU A 288 -10.71 4.00 1.33
C LEU A 288 -12.09 4.57 1.69
N LYS A 289 -12.17 5.25 2.84
CA LYS A 289 -13.38 5.87 3.40
C LYS A 289 -13.10 7.34 3.75
N ASP A 290 -13.94 8.26 3.27
CA ASP A 290 -13.85 9.73 3.54
C ASP A 290 -12.42 10.31 3.40
N TYR A 291 -11.75 9.90 2.33
CA TYR A 291 -10.33 10.15 2.13
C TYR A 291 -10.03 11.53 1.56
N ILE A 292 -8.81 12.01 1.82
CA ILE A 292 -8.25 13.20 1.17
C ILE A 292 -7.24 12.75 0.09
N GLN A 293 -7.40 13.26 -1.13
CA GLN A 293 -6.41 13.11 -2.19
C GLN A 293 -5.59 14.38 -2.33
N ILE A 294 -4.27 14.25 -2.26
CA ILE A 294 -3.30 15.30 -2.55
C ILE A 294 -2.49 14.94 -3.80
N ASN A 295 -2.27 15.92 -4.66
CA ASN A 295 -1.44 15.81 -5.85
C ASN A 295 -0.40 16.91 -5.85
N VAL A 296 0.88 16.55 -5.98
CA VAL A 296 2.00 17.50 -6.06
C VAL A 296 2.61 17.47 -7.45
N GLY A 297 2.59 18.61 -8.12
CA GLY A 297 3.00 18.77 -9.51
C GLY A 297 1.82 18.75 -10.48
N SER A 298 2.13 18.73 -11.77
CA SER A 298 1.13 18.62 -12.85
C SER A 298 0.20 17.41 -12.67
N LEU A 299 -1.09 17.62 -12.95
CA LEU A 299 -2.11 16.55 -13.03
C LEU A 299 -2.03 15.73 -14.33
N LYS A 300 -1.24 16.18 -15.31
CA LYS A 300 -0.91 15.40 -16.51
C LYS A 300 0.34 14.57 -16.23
N LEU A 301 0.42 13.37 -16.83
CA LEU A 301 1.60 12.50 -16.77
C LEU A 301 2.86 13.31 -17.11
N ALA A 302 3.67 13.58 -16.10
CA ALA A 302 4.85 14.42 -16.18
C ALA A 302 6.06 13.61 -15.67
N ALA A 303 6.97 13.28 -16.58
CA ALA A 303 8.29 12.83 -16.20
C ALA A 303 9.00 13.93 -15.40
N ASN A 304 9.89 13.54 -14.48
CA ASN A 304 10.58 14.49 -13.61
C ASN A 304 11.40 15.47 -14.46
N HIS A 305 11.12 16.78 -14.36
CA HIS A 305 11.79 17.84 -15.12
C HIS A 305 13.32 17.88 -14.94
N ASN A 306 13.86 17.23 -13.90
CA ASN A 306 15.30 17.10 -13.66
C ASN A 306 15.96 15.96 -14.48
N ILE A 307 15.21 15.23 -15.31
CA ILE A 307 15.71 14.14 -16.15
C ILE A 307 15.78 14.62 -17.60
N LEU A 308 16.99 14.68 -18.15
CA LEU A 308 17.20 14.85 -19.59
C LEU A 308 16.65 13.62 -20.32
N GLN A 309 15.70 13.85 -21.23
CA GLN A 309 15.09 12.81 -22.06
C GLN A 309 15.64 12.91 -23.47
N ILE A 310 16.32 11.85 -23.91
CA ILE A 310 16.85 11.70 -25.28
C ILE A 310 16.03 10.58 -25.94
N ILE A 311 15.59 10.82 -27.18
CA ILE A 311 14.79 9.87 -27.95
C ILE A 311 15.50 9.64 -29.29
N ASP A 312 16.14 8.48 -29.43
CA ASP A 312 16.69 8.02 -30.71
C ASP A 312 15.64 7.16 -31.43
N VAL A 313 15.39 7.49 -32.71
CA VAL A 313 14.49 6.73 -33.59
C VAL A 313 15.32 5.96 -34.59
N CYS A 314 15.44 4.65 -34.41
CA CYS A 314 16.06 3.76 -35.38
C CYS A 314 15.10 3.47 -36.55
N GLN A 315 15.63 3.44 -37.77
CA GLN A 315 14.94 3.00 -38.99
C GLN A 315 15.10 1.49 -39.20
#